data_AF-G7Y2H2-F1
#
_entry.id   AF-G7Y2H2-F1
#
_cell.length_a   1.000
_cell.length_b   1.000
_cell.length_c   1.000
_cell.angle_alpha   90.00
_cell.angle_beta   90.00
_cell.angle_gamma   90.00
#
_symmetry.space_group_name_H-M   'P 1'
#
loop_
_entity.id
_entity.type
_entity.pdbx_description
1 polymer ?
#
loop_
_entity_poly.entity_id
_entity_poly.type
_entity_poly.pdbx_seq_one_letter_code
_entity_poly.pdbx_strand_id
1 'polypeptide(L)'
;GCLLWIVFYLHVPQNQSGTNLTETPFRLPDWLNNTNALTTNKGFCSSTRQSASSYVVDDTGTYCPRTALLNSGCCPTPVAPDHADTAIIVRRFVCDSCNQTRENCCQIYEHCVSCCMNRQHIHLWREALLQASELPAQRHLLLADGLFQYCQAKCRTSSQSVLHENTYRDAEHRYCFGLYLTSPGP
;
A
#
# COMPACT_ATOMS: atom_id res chain seq x y z
N GLY A 1 -23.22 -57.63 -37.99
CA GLY A 1 -22.81 -56.54 -37.08
C GLY A 1 -21.66 -55.80 -37.71
N CYS A 2 -21.93 -54.59 -38.24
CA CYS A 2 -20.92 -53.65 -38.72
C CYS A 2 -21.09 -52.38 -37.90
N LEU A 3 -20.18 -52.14 -36.96
CA LEU A 3 -20.13 -50.87 -36.22
C LEU A 3 -19.18 -49.94 -36.97
N LEU A 4 -19.79 -48.97 -37.65
CA LEU A 4 -19.14 -47.82 -38.27
C LEU A 4 -18.49 -46.96 -37.17
N TRP A 5 -17.16 -46.89 -37.14
CA TRP A 5 -16.43 -45.91 -36.35
C TRP A 5 -16.30 -44.62 -37.16
N ILE A 6 -17.23 -43.69 -36.94
CA ILE A 6 -17.12 -42.32 -37.45
C ILE A 6 -16.11 -41.59 -36.58
N VAL A 7 -14.89 -41.43 -37.07
CA VAL A 7 -13.88 -40.55 -36.47
C VAL A 7 -14.28 -39.11 -36.77
N PHE A 8 -14.86 -38.43 -35.78
CA PHE A 8 -15.05 -36.97 -35.83
C PHE A 8 -13.68 -36.30 -35.77
N TYR A 9 -13.13 -35.94 -36.93
CA TYR A 9 -12.05 -34.96 -37.01
C TYR A 9 -12.63 -33.58 -36.64
N LEU A 10 -12.59 -33.24 -35.36
CA LEU A 10 -12.72 -31.85 -34.92
C LEU A 10 -11.51 -31.09 -35.46
N HIS A 11 -11.71 -30.37 -36.56
CA HIS A 11 -10.79 -29.31 -36.98
C HIS A 11 -10.80 -28.25 -35.86
N VAL A 12 -9.77 -28.28 -35.02
CA VAL A 12 -9.43 -27.17 -34.13
C VAL A 12 -8.96 -26.03 -35.04
N PRO A 13 -9.70 -24.92 -35.18
CA PRO A 13 -9.17 -23.77 -35.88
C PRO A 13 -8.03 -23.22 -35.02
N GLN A 14 -6.81 -23.28 -35.55
CA GLN A 14 -5.68 -22.50 -35.07
C GLN A 14 -6.05 -21.03 -35.24
N ASN A 15 -6.66 -20.44 -34.21
CA ASN A 15 -6.87 -19.01 -34.15
C ASN A 15 -5.51 -18.38 -33.86
N GLN A 16 -4.71 -18.17 -34.90
CA GLN A 16 -3.59 -17.24 -34.87
C GLN A 16 -4.19 -15.83 -34.77
N SER A 17 -4.67 -15.48 -33.59
CA SER A 17 -4.90 -14.09 -33.24
C SER A 17 -3.53 -13.50 -32.93
N GLY A 18 -2.83 -13.11 -34.00
CA GLY A 18 -1.79 -12.09 -33.94
C GLY A 18 -2.44 -10.81 -33.45
N THR A 19 -2.66 -10.72 -32.14
CA THR A 19 -2.97 -9.46 -31.51
C THR A 19 -1.66 -8.71 -31.45
N ASN A 20 -1.48 -7.77 -32.39
CA ASN A 20 -0.71 -6.57 -32.11
C ASN A 20 -1.40 -5.88 -30.93
N LEU A 21 -1.15 -6.35 -29.72
CA LEU A 21 -1.28 -5.53 -28.52
C LEU A 21 -0.17 -4.51 -28.66
N THR A 22 -0.49 -3.36 -29.26
CA THR A 22 0.21 -2.14 -28.91
C THR A 22 0.04 -2.00 -27.40
N GLU A 23 1.03 -2.46 -26.64
CA GLU A 23 1.11 -2.25 -25.20
C GLU A 23 1.00 -0.76 -24.98
N THR A 24 -0.18 -0.30 -24.57
CA THR A 24 -0.33 1.05 -24.05
C THR A 24 0.63 1.15 -22.87
N PRO A 25 1.61 2.07 -22.90
CA PRO A 25 2.57 2.17 -21.80
C PRO A 25 1.81 2.31 -20.49
N PHE A 26 2.20 1.54 -19.47
CA PHE A 26 1.59 1.66 -18.15
C PHE A 26 1.65 3.13 -17.70
N ARG A 27 0.47 3.70 -17.42
CA ARG A 27 0.34 5.08 -16.96
C ARG A 27 0.24 5.10 -15.44
N LEU A 28 1.11 5.90 -14.82
CA LEU A 28 1.07 6.11 -13.37
C LEU A 28 -0.24 6.79 -12.93
N PRO A 29 -0.76 6.48 -11.73
CA PRO A 29 -2.00 7.08 -11.20
C PRO A 29 -1.90 8.60 -11.05
N ASP A 30 -3.01 9.31 -11.34
CA ASP A 30 -3.05 10.77 -11.28
C ASP A 30 -2.82 11.33 -9.86
N TRP A 31 -3.18 10.55 -8.82
CA TRP A 31 -2.97 10.94 -7.42
C TRP A 31 -1.47 11.05 -7.05
N LEU A 32 -0.56 10.45 -7.82
CA LEU A 32 0.88 10.48 -7.56
C LEU A 32 1.42 11.92 -7.57
N ASN A 33 0.95 12.75 -8.50
CA ASN A 33 1.42 14.13 -8.66
C ASN A 33 0.50 15.15 -8.00
N ASN A 34 -0.77 14.80 -7.73
CA ASN A 34 -1.74 15.75 -7.21
C ASN A 34 -1.45 16.12 -5.74
N THR A 35 -0.95 17.35 -5.48
CA THR A 35 -0.74 17.90 -4.12
C THR A 35 -2.04 18.12 -3.35
N ASN A 36 -3.15 18.34 -4.08
CA ASN A 36 -4.43 18.72 -3.49
C ASN A 36 -5.26 17.50 -3.05
N ALA A 37 -4.84 16.29 -3.43
CA ALA A 37 -5.51 15.05 -3.02
C ALA A 37 -5.34 14.75 -1.51
N LEU A 38 -4.34 15.34 -0.86
CA LEU A 38 -4.14 15.28 0.60
C LEU A 38 -5.07 16.23 1.37
N THR A 39 -5.80 17.10 0.67
CA THR A 39 -6.59 18.21 1.24
C THR A 39 -7.94 18.34 0.55
N THR A 40 -8.52 17.24 0.05
CA THR A 40 -9.93 17.30 -0.32
C THR A 40 -10.69 17.62 0.96
N ASN A 41 -11.34 18.78 0.98
CA ASN A 41 -12.16 19.31 2.08
C ASN A 41 -13.41 18.44 2.25
N LYS A 42 -13.19 17.15 2.45
CA LYS A 42 -14.17 16.11 2.68
C LYS A 42 -14.38 16.20 4.17
N GLY A 43 -15.57 16.63 4.62
CA GLY A 43 -15.90 16.68 6.05
C GLY A 43 -15.83 15.30 6.77
N PHE A 44 -15.35 14.26 6.08
CA PHE A 44 -15.18 12.90 6.53
C PHE A 44 -13.83 12.34 6.05
N CYS A 45 -13.14 11.62 6.92
CA CYS A 45 -11.89 10.93 6.63
C CYS A 45 -12.08 9.42 6.69
N SER A 46 -11.32 8.71 5.86
CA SER A 46 -11.06 7.28 6.05
C SER A 46 -9.96 7.09 7.09
N SER A 47 -9.98 5.99 7.85
CA SER A 47 -8.90 5.67 8.79
C SER A 47 -8.52 4.19 8.76
N THR A 48 -7.37 3.83 9.35
CA THR A 48 -6.87 2.46 9.48
C THR A 48 -7.71 1.64 10.45
N ARG A 49 -8.97 1.36 10.10
CA ARG A 49 -9.95 0.74 11.03
C ARG A 49 -9.75 -0.76 11.28
N GLN A 50 -8.89 -1.41 10.50
CA GLN A 50 -8.73 -2.87 10.46
C GLN A 50 -7.68 -3.41 11.43
N SER A 51 -6.87 -2.55 12.02
CA SER A 51 -5.85 -2.93 12.98
C SER A 51 -6.46 -3.01 14.39
N ALA A 52 -6.02 -3.98 15.20
CA ALA A 52 -6.37 -4.08 16.62
C ALA A 52 -5.65 -3.02 17.48
N SER A 53 -4.91 -2.10 16.85
CA SER A 53 -4.18 -1.02 17.49
C SER A 53 -5.10 -0.07 18.26
N SER A 54 -4.62 0.41 19.41
CA SER A 54 -5.23 1.52 20.14
C SER A 54 -5.08 2.87 19.42
N TYR A 55 -4.33 2.89 18.32
CA TYR A 55 -4.09 4.04 17.47
C TYR A 55 -4.58 3.82 16.05
N VAL A 56 -4.85 4.92 15.36
CA VAL A 56 -5.29 4.92 13.97
C VAL A 56 -4.57 6.03 13.19
N VAL A 57 -4.54 5.86 11.87
CA VAL A 57 -4.13 6.89 10.92
C VAL A 57 -5.29 7.22 10.01
N ASP A 58 -5.57 8.50 9.84
CA ASP A 58 -6.57 8.97 8.88
C ASP A 58 -5.97 9.23 7.48
N ASP A 59 -6.82 9.50 6.49
CA ASP A 59 -6.43 9.78 5.11
C ASP A 59 -5.73 11.13 4.90
N THR A 60 -5.53 11.91 5.97
CA THR A 60 -4.64 13.08 5.98
C THR A 60 -3.20 12.72 6.39
N GLY A 61 -2.99 11.50 6.87
CA GLY A 61 -1.73 10.98 7.41
C GLY A 61 -1.56 11.29 8.91
N THR A 62 -2.62 11.69 9.61
CA THR A 62 -2.59 12.02 11.03
C THR A 62 -2.79 10.77 11.87
N TYR A 63 -1.87 10.53 12.79
CA TYR A 63 -1.84 9.47 13.78
C TYR A 63 -2.40 9.96 15.11
N CYS A 64 -3.41 9.27 15.64
CA CYS A 64 -4.03 9.59 16.92
C CYS A 64 -4.56 8.34 17.64
N PRO A 65 -4.79 8.40 18.96
CA PRO A 65 -5.54 7.38 19.68
C PRO A 65 -6.90 7.17 19.04
N ARG A 66 -7.34 5.93 18.96
CA ARG A 66 -8.66 5.56 18.44
C ARG A 66 -9.80 6.23 19.22
N THR A 67 -9.59 6.46 20.51
CA THR A 67 -10.53 7.16 21.40
C THR A 67 -10.65 8.65 21.10
N ALA A 68 -9.67 9.24 20.41
CA ALA A 68 -9.68 10.64 19.99
C ALA A 68 -10.24 10.84 18.58
N LEU A 69 -10.62 9.76 17.88
CA LEU A 69 -11.17 9.83 16.53
C LEU A 69 -12.52 10.56 16.55
N LEU A 70 -12.64 11.58 15.70
CA LEU A 70 -13.87 12.36 15.59
C LEU A 70 -14.97 11.55 14.90
N ASN A 71 -16.22 11.97 15.05
CA ASN A 71 -17.37 11.36 14.35
C ASN A 71 -17.25 11.45 12.82
N SER A 72 -16.43 12.38 12.31
CA SER A 72 -16.07 12.48 10.89
C SER A 72 -15.13 11.36 10.42
N GLY A 73 -14.57 10.56 11.33
CA GLY A 73 -13.53 9.57 11.05
C GLY A 73 -12.13 10.15 10.93
N CYS A 74 -11.98 11.47 11.11
CA CYS A 74 -10.69 12.18 11.11
C CYS A 74 -10.07 12.20 12.51
N CYS A 75 -8.75 12.19 12.57
CA CYS A 75 -8.04 12.58 13.79
C CYS A 75 -8.23 14.08 14.04
N PRO A 76 -8.15 14.53 15.31
CA PRO A 76 -8.15 15.95 15.61
C PRO A 76 -6.92 16.62 14.98
N THR A 77 -6.97 17.94 14.80
CA THR A 77 -5.79 18.68 14.35
C THR A 77 -4.70 18.62 15.44
N PRO A 78 -3.42 18.42 15.10
CA PRO A 78 -2.34 18.51 16.07
C PRO A 78 -2.36 19.87 16.75
N VAL A 79 -2.65 19.91 18.05
CA VAL A 79 -2.62 21.14 18.85
C VAL A 79 -1.27 21.19 19.55
N ALA A 80 -0.62 22.37 19.58
CA ALA A 80 0.57 22.55 20.40
C ALA A 80 0.19 22.33 21.88
N PRO A 81 1.01 21.62 22.68
CA PRO A 81 0.69 21.34 24.07
C PRO A 81 0.80 22.65 24.88
N ASP A 82 -0.31 23.34 25.07
CA ASP A 82 -0.42 24.47 25.98
C ASP A 82 -0.58 24.01 27.43
N HIS A 83 -1.26 22.87 27.67
CA HIS A 83 -1.41 22.26 29.00
C HIS A 83 -1.13 20.75 28.99
N ALA A 84 -0.02 20.34 29.60
CA ALA A 84 0.61 19.01 29.47
C ALA A 84 -0.12 17.85 30.19
N ASP A 85 -1.13 18.13 31.01
CA ASP A 85 -1.69 17.10 31.90
C ASP A 85 -2.75 16.20 31.23
N THR A 86 -3.19 16.53 30.01
CA THR A 86 -4.16 15.72 29.23
C THR A 86 -3.84 15.70 27.73
N ALA A 87 -2.56 15.76 27.35
CA ALA A 87 -2.16 15.87 25.95
C ALA A 87 -2.49 14.59 25.16
N ILE A 88 -3.53 14.65 24.32
CA ILE A 88 -3.83 13.62 23.33
C ILE A 88 -2.69 13.60 22.31
N ILE A 89 -2.03 12.46 22.13
CA ILE A 89 -0.94 12.31 21.16
C ILE A 89 -1.52 12.39 19.75
N VAL A 90 -1.39 13.54 19.09
CA VAL A 90 -1.81 13.75 17.72
C VAL A 90 -0.60 14.22 16.92
N ARG A 91 -0.17 13.42 15.94
CA ARG A 91 1.02 13.71 15.14
C ARG A 91 0.77 13.34 13.69
N ARG A 92 1.46 13.99 12.76
CA ARG A 92 1.31 13.73 11.32
C ARG A 92 2.59 13.16 10.75
N PHE A 93 2.46 12.21 9.83
CA PHE A 93 3.58 11.56 9.15
C PHE A 93 4.60 10.92 10.12
N VAL A 94 4.10 10.20 11.12
CA VAL A 94 4.90 9.58 12.18
C VAL A 94 5.74 8.44 11.61
N CYS A 95 7.06 8.52 11.79
CA CYS A 95 8.03 7.52 11.34
C CYS A 95 8.82 6.87 12.50
N ASP A 96 8.42 7.09 13.76
CA ASP A 96 9.26 6.79 14.94
C ASP A 96 9.69 5.33 15.09
N SER A 97 8.90 4.38 14.59
CA SER A 97 9.25 2.95 14.61
C SER A 97 9.75 2.43 13.26
N CYS A 98 10.02 3.33 12.31
CA CYS A 98 10.49 3.02 10.98
C CYS A 98 12.01 3.11 10.91
N ASN A 99 12.62 2.12 10.27
CA ASN A 99 14.04 2.13 9.98
C ASN A 99 14.26 2.47 8.50
N GLN A 100 14.71 3.71 8.24
CA GLN A 100 14.97 4.20 6.88
C GLN A 100 16.08 3.43 6.16
N THR A 101 17.04 2.86 6.90
CA THR A 101 18.13 2.06 6.34
C THR A 101 17.71 0.62 5.99
N ARG A 102 16.56 0.17 6.50
CA ARG A 102 15.99 -1.18 6.28
C ARG A 102 14.73 -1.06 5.42
N GLU A 103 14.89 -0.64 4.17
CA GLU A 103 13.81 -0.64 3.16
C GLU A 103 12.55 0.16 3.58
N ASN A 104 12.71 1.12 4.50
CA ASN A 104 11.61 1.86 5.11
C ASN A 104 10.53 0.94 5.72
N CYS A 105 10.97 -0.05 6.48
CA CYS A 105 10.14 -0.94 7.28
C CYS A 105 9.93 -0.40 8.70
N CYS A 106 8.75 -0.62 9.26
CA CYS A 106 8.34 -0.16 10.57
C CYS A 106 7.84 -1.30 11.44
N GLN A 107 7.96 -1.13 12.76
CA GLN A 107 7.45 -2.09 13.74
C GLN A 107 5.94 -1.98 13.93
N ILE A 108 5.38 -0.80 13.72
CA ILE A 108 3.97 -0.49 13.93
C ILE A 108 3.34 -0.17 12.56
N TYR A 109 2.22 -0.84 12.25
CA TYR A 109 1.50 -0.65 10.99
C TYR A 109 1.06 0.79 10.79
N GLU A 110 0.49 1.40 11.82
CA GLU A 110 0.06 2.80 11.78
C GLU A 110 1.24 3.76 11.53
N HIS A 111 2.42 3.49 12.09
CA HIS A 111 3.61 4.29 11.77
C HIS A 111 4.01 4.10 10.30
N CYS A 112 3.96 2.88 9.77
CA CYS A 112 4.21 2.65 8.34
C CYS A 112 3.26 3.47 7.47
N VAL A 113 1.94 3.39 7.71
CA VAL A 113 0.95 4.10 6.89
C VAL A 113 1.15 5.61 7.01
N SER A 114 1.30 6.14 8.23
CA SER A 114 1.50 7.58 8.45
C SER A 114 2.80 8.07 7.78
N CYS A 115 3.92 7.39 8.01
CA CYS A 115 5.21 7.73 7.41
C CYS A 115 5.18 7.66 5.87
N CYS A 116 4.59 6.58 5.32
CA CYS A 116 4.44 6.36 3.89
C CYS A 116 3.74 7.53 3.20
N MET A 117 2.74 8.14 3.84
CA MET A 117 1.96 9.24 3.24
C MET A 117 2.72 10.56 3.14
N ASN A 118 3.91 10.67 3.71
CA ASN A 118 4.74 11.84 3.57
C ASN A 118 5.28 11.96 2.13
N ARG A 119 5.01 13.08 1.46
CA ARG A 119 5.42 13.37 0.08
C ARG A 119 6.92 13.33 -0.16
N GLN A 120 7.74 13.39 0.88
CA GLN A 120 9.19 13.15 0.78
C GLN A 120 9.52 11.78 0.15
N HIS A 121 8.59 10.81 0.23
CA HIS A 121 8.75 9.46 -0.31
C HIS A 121 8.19 9.25 -1.73
N ILE A 122 7.82 10.32 -2.46
CA ILE A 122 7.20 10.22 -3.79
C ILE A 122 8.00 9.38 -4.81
N HIS A 123 9.33 9.39 -4.70
CA HIS A 123 10.22 8.58 -5.52
C HIS A 123 9.98 7.07 -5.30
N LEU A 124 9.88 6.64 -4.03
CA LEU A 124 9.60 5.26 -3.66
C LEU A 124 8.23 4.80 -4.18
N TRP A 125 7.22 5.66 -4.12
CA TRP A 125 5.88 5.32 -4.62
C TRP A 125 5.89 5.10 -6.13
N ARG A 126 6.56 5.99 -6.87
CA ARG A 126 6.69 5.88 -8.32
C ARG A 126 7.37 4.57 -8.70
N GLU A 127 8.52 4.28 -8.10
CA GLU A 127 9.29 3.08 -8.39
C GLU A 127 8.49 1.81 -8.01
N ALA A 128 7.80 1.80 -6.88
CA ALA A 128 6.96 0.68 -6.47
C ALA A 128 5.78 0.44 -7.42
N LEU A 129 5.16 1.50 -7.95
CA LEU A 129 4.06 1.39 -8.92
C LEU A 129 4.56 0.88 -10.27
N LEU A 130 5.75 1.30 -10.71
CA LEU A 130 6.40 0.74 -11.90
C LEU A 130 6.75 -0.73 -11.70
N GLN A 131 7.29 -1.12 -10.53
CA GLN A 131 7.55 -2.52 -10.23
C GLN A 131 6.24 -3.35 -10.19
N ALA A 132 5.15 -2.75 -9.70
CA ALA A 132 3.84 -3.40 -9.64
C ALA A 132 3.17 -3.61 -11.01
N SER A 133 3.51 -2.84 -12.06
CA SER A 133 3.02 -3.13 -13.42
C SER A 133 3.61 -4.43 -13.95
N GLU A 134 4.87 -4.69 -13.63
CA GLU A 134 5.63 -5.84 -14.12
C GLU A 134 5.41 -7.10 -13.27
N LEU A 135 5.22 -6.96 -11.95
CA LEU A 135 5.11 -8.09 -11.03
C LEU A 135 3.65 -8.41 -10.66
N PRO A 136 3.10 -9.57 -11.08
CA PRO A 136 1.72 -9.95 -10.76
C PRO A 136 1.40 -9.94 -9.26
N ALA A 137 2.37 -10.31 -8.42
CA ALA A 137 2.23 -10.32 -6.96
C ALA A 137 1.96 -8.92 -6.35
N GLN A 138 2.36 -7.85 -7.04
CA GLN A 138 2.23 -6.47 -6.57
C GLN A 138 1.14 -5.66 -7.30
N ARG A 139 0.48 -6.24 -8.32
CA ARG A 139 -0.55 -5.54 -9.11
C ARG A 139 -1.70 -4.96 -8.29
N HIS A 140 -1.99 -5.52 -7.11
CA HIS A 140 -2.99 -4.98 -6.20
C HIS A 140 -2.70 -3.52 -5.78
N LEU A 141 -1.44 -3.08 -5.78
CA LEU A 141 -1.06 -1.69 -5.49
C LEU A 141 -1.56 -0.71 -6.55
N LEU A 142 -1.80 -1.18 -7.79
CA LEU A 142 -2.31 -0.38 -8.89
C LEU A 142 -3.80 -0.07 -8.76
N LEU A 143 -4.51 -0.78 -7.89
CA LEU A 143 -5.94 -0.60 -7.63
C LEU A 143 -6.24 0.51 -6.62
N ALA A 144 -5.21 1.16 -6.07
CA ALA A 144 -5.39 2.21 -5.07
C ALA A 144 -5.93 3.50 -5.70
N ASP A 145 -7.08 3.97 -5.20
CA ASP A 145 -7.73 5.21 -5.66
C ASP A 145 -7.02 6.49 -5.19
N GLY A 146 -6.05 6.36 -4.26
CA GLY A 146 -5.34 7.48 -3.69
C GLY A 146 -4.18 7.06 -2.79
N LEU A 147 -3.39 8.05 -2.37
CA LEU A 147 -2.18 7.84 -1.58
C LEU A 147 -2.43 7.09 -0.27
N PHE A 148 -3.54 7.37 0.42
CA PHE A 148 -3.89 6.67 1.66
C PHE A 148 -4.09 5.17 1.42
N GLN A 149 -4.92 4.80 0.43
CA GLN A 149 -5.17 3.39 0.10
C GLN A 149 -3.91 2.69 -0.40
N TYR A 150 -3.08 3.39 -1.19
CA TYR A 150 -1.78 2.88 -1.64
C TYR A 150 -0.88 2.55 -0.43
N CYS A 151 -0.74 3.49 0.51
CA CYS A 151 0.08 3.27 1.70
C CYS A 151 -0.48 2.17 2.60
N GLN A 152 -1.81 2.06 2.75
CA GLN A 152 -2.43 0.93 3.44
C GLN A 152 -2.09 -0.41 2.77
N ALA A 153 -2.22 -0.49 1.45
CA ALA A 153 -1.94 -1.72 0.69
C ALA A 153 -0.45 -2.09 0.75
N LYS A 154 0.44 -1.11 0.55
CA LYS A 154 1.89 -1.31 0.57
C LYS A 154 2.39 -1.72 1.96
N CYS A 155 1.91 -1.06 3.01
CA CYS A 155 2.33 -1.32 4.40
C CYS A 155 1.78 -2.62 4.99
N ARG A 156 0.73 -3.22 4.41
CA ARG A 156 0.28 -4.54 4.88
C ARG A 156 1.41 -5.55 4.68
N THR A 157 1.60 -6.40 5.68
CA THR A 157 2.56 -7.51 5.62
C THR A 157 2.24 -8.36 4.39
N SER A 158 3.04 -8.22 3.33
CA SER A 158 2.92 -9.05 2.14
C SER A 158 3.77 -10.30 2.31
N SER A 159 3.48 -11.34 1.53
CA SER A 159 4.33 -12.54 1.45
C SER A 159 5.77 -12.25 1.00
N GLN A 160 6.08 -11.03 0.53
CA GLN A 160 7.45 -10.61 0.20
C GLN A 160 8.29 -10.22 1.42
N SER A 161 7.63 -9.91 2.55
CA SER A 161 8.27 -9.74 3.85
C SER A 161 8.68 -11.08 4.46
N VAL A 162 8.43 -12.21 3.79
CA VAL A 162 8.71 -13.57 4.25
C VAL A 162 9.89 -14.15 3.47
N LEU A 163 10.86 -14.75 4.16
CA LEU A 163 12.10 -15.29 3.60
C LEU A 163 11.94 -16.76 3.17
N HIS A 164 11.28 -17.59 4.01
CA HIS A 164 10.86 -18.99 3.75
C HIS A 164 9.83 -19.41 4.83
N GLU A 165 8.84 -20.24 4.51
CA GLU A 165 7.90 -20.85 5.50
C GLU A 165 7.27 -19.87 6.52
N ASN A 166 6.75 -18.72 6.09
CA ASN A 166 6.16 -17.68 6.96
C ASN A 166 7.13 -17.00 7.96
N THR A 167 8.44 -17.20 7.84
CA THR A 167 9.44 -16.47 8.62
C THR A 167 9.68 -15.09 8.01
N TYR A 168 9.36 -14.03 8.73
CA TYR A 168 9.59 -12.66 8.28
C TYR A 168 11.09 -12.36 8.12
N ARG A 169 11.48 -11.58 7.10
CA ARG A 169 12.87 -11.11 6.85
C ARG A 169 13.43 -10.36 8.06
N ASP A 170 12.56 -9.61 8.73
CA ASP A 170 12.82 -8.95 10.00
C ASP A 170 11.55 -9.10 10.86
N ALA A 171 11.66 -9.82 11.98
CA ALA A 171 10.54 -10.08 12.87
C ALA A 171 10.09 -8.83 13.64
N GLU A 172 10.94 -7.81 13.74
CA GLU A 172 10.63 -6.54 14.40
C GLU A 172 10.04 -5.53 13.40
N HIS A 173 10.58 -5.42 12.19
CA HIS A 173 10.15 -4.44 11.18
C HIS A 173 9.37 -5.09 10.02
N ARG A 174 8.09 -5.36 10.24
CA ARG A 174 7.25 -6.18 9.32
C ARG A 174 6.45 -5.37 8.31
N TYR A 175 6.22 -4.09 8.58
CA TYR A 175 5.36 -3.23 7.78
C TYR A 175 6.21 -2.28 6.95
N CYS A 176 6.29 -2.50 5.64
CA CYS A 176 7.25 -1.81 4.79
C CYS A 176 6.58 -1.00 3.71
N PHE A 177 7.10 0.20 3.43
CA PHE A 177 6.66 1.01 2.29
C PHE A 177 7.75 1.28 1.25
N GLY A 178 9.00 0.93 1.53
CA GLY A 178 10.07 1.02 0.55
C GLY A 178 10.07 -0.11 -0.47
N LEU A 179 11.16 -0.19 -1.20
CA LEU A 179 11.40 -1.21 -2.21
C LEU A 179 12.22 -2.32 -1.58
N TYR A 180 11.79 -3.56 -1.78
CA TYR A 180 12.67 -4.70 -1.56
C TYR A 180 13.70 -4.65 -2.69
N LEU A 181 14.94 -4.29 -2.35
CA LEU A 181 16.02 -4.66 -3.23
C LEU A 181 16.02 -6.19 -3.19
N THR A 182 15.75 -6.83 -4.32
CA THR A 182 16.09 -8.24 -4.46
C THR A 182 17.56 -8.34 -4.09
N SER A 183 17.88 -8.87 -2.90
CA SER A 183 19.23 -9.32 -2.64
C SER A 183 19.53 -10.26 -3.81
N PRO A 184 20.64 -10.09 -4.55
CA PRO A 184 21.09 -11.17 -5.39
C PRO A 184 21.22 -12.37 -4.44
N GLY A 185 20.35 -13.36 -4.61
CA GLY A 185 20.51 -14.61 -3.90
C GLY A 185 21.90 -15.18 -4.24
N PRO A 186 22.54 -15.90 -3.32
CA PRO A 186 23.81 -16.56 -3.59
C PRO A 186 23.72 -17.49 -4.80
#